data_AF-A0A2H0UCI2-F1
#
_entry.id   AF-A0A2H0UCI2-F1
#
_cell.length_a   1.000
_cell.length_b   1.000
_cell.length_c   1.000
_cell.angle_alpha   90.00
_cell.angle_beta   90.00
_cell.angle_gamma   90.00
#
_symmetry.space_group_name_H-M   'P 1'
#
loop_
_entity.id
_entity.type
_entity.pdbx_description
1 polymer ?
#
loop_
_entity_poly.entity_id
_entity_poly.type
_entity_poly.pdbx_seq_one_letter_code
_entity_poly.pdbx_strand_id
1 'polypeptide(L)'
;MTAAGKLFQRRIEDFVCEHCGEKVIGDGYTNHCPKCLWSKHVDINPGDRGAECGGLMRPEHIEGASPAYRIAHRCEKCGFVRVNTVQKNDNIQAVIALAGRN
;
A
#
# COMPACT_ATOMS: atom_id res chain seq x y z
N MET A 1 18.17 -19.46 -17.23
CA MET A 1 16.76 -19.19 -17.61
C MET A 1 16.43 -17.83 -17.05
N THR A 2 16.20 -16.86 -17.93
CA THR A 2 15.98 -15.45 -17.60
C THR A 2 14.71 -15.31 -16.75
N ALA A 3 14.80 -14.55 -15.66
CA ALA A 3 13.68 -14.28 -14.77
C ALA A 3 12.54 -13.65 -15.57
N ALA A 4 11.44 -14.37 -15.77
CA ALA A 4 10.21 -13.81 -16.28
C ALA A 4 9.80 -12.67 -15.33
N GLY A 5 9.86 -11.44 -15.82
CA GLY A 5 9.61 -10.24 -15.03
C GLY A 5 8.26 -10.33 -14.33
N LYS A 6 8.24 -10.01 -13.04
CA LYS A 6 7.02 -9.98 -12.23
C LYS A 6 6.10 -8.90 -12.80
N LEU A 7 5.05 -9.30 -13.51
CA LEU A 7 4.13 -8.39 -14.18
C LEU A 7 3.09 -7.90 -13.17
N PHE A 8 2.97 -6.58 -13.04
CA PHE A 8 1.83 -5.94 -12.37
C PHE A 8 0.53 -6.36 -13.06
N GLN A 9 -0.48 -6.70 -12.26
CA GLN A 9 -1.83 -6.99 -12.72
C GLN A 9 -2.76 -5.87 -12.25
N ARG A 10 -3.31 -5.09 -13.18
CA ARG A 10 -4.26 -4.04 -12.81
C ARG A 10 -5.60 -4.66 -12.41
N ARG A 11 -5.99 -4.49 -11.15
CA ARG A 11 -7.26 -5.00 -10.60
C ARG A 11 -8.06 -3.86 -9.97
N ILE A 12 -9.08 -3.39 -10.68
CA ILE A 12 -10.03 -2.39 -10.17
C ILE A 12 -10.96 -3.10 -9.20
N GLU A 13 -10.89 -2.74 -7.92
CA GLU A 13 -11.76 -3.30 -6.89
C GLU A 13 -11.94 -2.33 -5.73
N ASP A 14 -13.13 -2.38 -5.14
CA ASP A 14 -13.46 -1.63 -3.94
C ASP A 14 -13.18 -2.50 -2.70
N PHE A 15 -12.85 -1.86 -1.59
CA PHE A 15 -12.62 -2.57 -0.33
C PHE A 15 -13.00 -1.73 0.88
N VAL A 16 -13.31 -2.40 1.99
CA VAL A 16 -13.41 -1.75 3.30
C VAL A 16 -12.05 -1.85 3.97
N CYS A 17 -11.50 -0.71 4.39
CA CYS A 17 -10.24 -0.70 5.12
C CYS A 17 -10.41 -1.41 6.46
N GLU A 18 -9.71 -2.52 6.65
CA GLU A 18 -9.75 -3.32 7.88
C GLU A 18 -9.11 -2.62 9.09
N HIS A 19 -8.37 -1.52 8.89
CA HIS A 19 -7.81 -0.72 9.98
C HIS A 19 -8.76 0.39 10.45
N CYS A 20 -9.36 1.18 9.53
CA CYS A 20 -10.17 2.35 9.91
C CYS A 20 -11.65 2.30 9.49
N GLY A 21 -12.08 1.26 8.78
CA GLY A 21 -13.46 1.07 8.31
C GLY A 21 -13.86 1.90 7.09
N GLU A 22 -12.96 2.68 6.51
CA GLU A 22 -13.26 3.49 5.32
C GLU A 22 -13.63 2.62 4.12
N LYS A 23 -14.68 3.01 3.37
CA LYS A 23 -15.04 2.37 2.10
C LYS A 23 -14.22 3.01 0.98
N VAL A 24 -13.32 2.25 0.39
CA VAL A 24 -12.39 2.73 -0.64
C VAL A 24 -12.88 2.28 -2.00
N ILE A 25 -13.01 3.24 -2.92
CA ILE A 25 -13.26 2.98 -4.34
C ILE A 25 -11.91 2.89 -5.04
N GLY A 26 -11.58 1.71 -5.56
CA GLY A 26 -10.28 1.47 -6.18
C GLY A 26 -10.26 1.75 -7.67
N ASP A 27 -9.12 2.21 -8.18
CA ASP A 27 -8.88 2.52 -9.61
C ASP A 27 -7.95 1.51 -10.32
N GLY A 28 -7.54 0.46 -9.59
CA GLY A 28 -6.56 -0.53 -10.01
C GLY A 28 -5.13 -0.26 -9.61
N TYR A 29 -4.84 0.92 -9.03
CA TYR A 29 -3.54 1.30 -8.48
C TYR A 29 -3.59 1.53 -6.96
N THR A 30 -4.80 1.57 -6.41
CA THR A 30 -5.07 1.70 -4.97
C THR A 30 -4.60 0.47 -4.20
N ASN A 31 -3.46 0.59 -3.51
CA ASN A 31 -2.83 -0.49 -2.75
C ASN A 31 -2.84 -0.27 -1.23
N HIS A 32 -3.34 0.88 -0.77
CA HIS A 32 -3.54 1.22 0.62
C HIS A 32 -4.80 2.09 0.75
N CYS A 33 -5.31 2.24 1.96
CA CYS A 33 -6.43 3.12 2.23
C CYS A 33 -5.96 4.58 2.11
N PRO A 34 -6.56 5.41 1.23
CA PRO A 34 -6.14 6.80 1.07
C PRO A 34 -6.36 7.63 2.33
N LYS A 35 -7.28 7.23 3.22
CA LYS A 35 -7.58 7.97 4.46
C LYS A 35 -6.56 7.75 5.56
N CYS A 36 -6.10 6.51 5.76
CA CYS A 36 -5.24 6.15 6.90
C CYS A 36 -3.88 5.54 6.51
N LEU A 37 -3.64 5.34 5.21
CA LEU A 37 -2.41 4.80 4.63
C LEU A 37 -2.09 3.34 4.95
N TRP A 38 -2.95 2.62 5.68
CA TRP A 38 -2.78 1.19 5.92
C TRP A 38 -3.09 0.37 4.68
N SER A 39 -2.32 -0.70 4.48
CA SER A 39 -2.48 -1.66 3.39
C SER A 39 -2.81 -3.06 3.95
N LYS A 40 -2.96 -4.04 3.06
CA LYS A 40 -3.14 -5.46 3.39
C LYS A 40 -2.21 -6.32 2.53
N HIS A 41 -1.57 -7.30 3.15
CA HIS A 41 -0.67 -8.21 2.48
C HIS A 41 -1.44 -9.31 1.75
N VAL A 42 -1.90 -8.97 0.54
CA VAL A 42 -2.65 -9.88 -0.34
C VAL A 42 -1.90 -10.22 -1.63
N ASP A 43 -0.80 -9.52 -1.95
CA ASP A 43 -0.09 -9.65 -3.22
C ASP A 43 1.28 -10.33 -3.06
N ILE A 44 1.55 -11.39 -3.84
CA ILE A 44 2.92 -11.88 -4.07
C ILE A 44 3.60 -10.94 -5.07
N ASN A 45 2.91 -10.69 -6.19
CA ASN A 45 3.23 -9.68 -7.18
C ASN A 45 2.14 -8.59 -7.17
N PRO A 46 2.47 -7.34 -7.50
CA PRO A 46 1.50 -6.24 -7.45
C PRO A 46 0.19 -6.56 -8.20
N GLY A 47 -0.93 -6.57 -7.46
CA GLY A 47 -2.29 -6.80 -7.96
C GLY A 47 -2.70 -8.25 -8.22
N ASP A 48 -1.83 -9.25 -7.99
CA ASP A 48 -2.15 -10.66 -8.25
C ASP A 48 -3.06 -11.30 -7.19
N ARG A 49 -3.20 -10.67 -6.02
CA ARG A 49 -3.95 -11.20 -4.87
C ARG A 49 -3.55 -12.64 -4.49
N GLY A 50 -2.29 -13.02 -4.76
CA GLY A 50 -1.77 -14.37 -4.58
C GLY A 50 -1.19 -14.67 -3.20
N ALA A 51 -1.07 -13.70 -2.29
CA ALA A 51 -0.48 -13.93 -0.97
C ALA A 51 -1.53 -14.44 0.02
N GLU A 52 -1.24 -15.58 0.65
CA GLU A 52 -2.09 -16.19 1.69
C GLU A 52 -1.95 -15.51 3.06
N CYS A 53 -1.04 -14.54 3.21
CA CYS A 53 -0.76 -13.91 4.49
C CYS A 53 -1.99 -13.19 5.06
N GLY A 54 -2.58 -12.29 4.27
CA GLY A 54 -3.75 -11.51 4.65
C GLY A 54 -3.54 -10.54 5.81
N GLY A 55 -2.31 -10.36 6.31
CA GLY A 55 -2.02 -9.48 7.44
C GLY A 55 -2.14 -8.00 7.06
N LEU A 56 -2.59 -7.17 8.00
CA LEU A 56 -2.53 -5.72 7.85
C LEU A 56 -1.07 -5.26 7.68
N MET A 57 -0.88 -4.24 6.86
CA MET A 57 0.42 -3.63 6.64
C MET A 57 0.40 -2.18 7.13
N ARG A 58 1.14 -1.94 8.21
CA ARG A 58 1.29 -0.61 8.81
C ARG A 58 2.16 0.28 7.91
N PRO A 59 1.82 1.56 7.73
CA PRO A 59 2.72 2.51 7.11
C PRO A 59 3.83 2.87 8.12
N GLU A 60 5.09 2.59 7.79
CA GLU A 60 6.24 2.78 8.69
C GLU A 60 6.85 4.16 8.58
N HIS A 61 7.18 4.57 7.36
CA HIS A 61 7.82 5.86 7.07
C HIS A 61 7.58 6.27 5.62
N ILE A 62 7.87 7.55 5.33
CA ILE A 62 7.90 8.11 3.99
C ILE A 62 9.34 8.11 3.48
N GLU A 63 9.53 7.74 2.22
CA GLU A 63 10.81 7.85 1.52
C GLU A 63 10.66 8.59 0.19
N GLY A 64 11.79 9.06 -0.36
CA GLY A 64 11.84 9.82 -1.62
C GLY A 64 11.80 11.33 -1.41
N ALA A 65 11.61 12.05 -2.52
CA ALA A 65 11.61 13.50 -2.58
C ALA A 65 10.56 13.98 -3.57
N SER A 66 10.20 15.27 -3.48
CA SER A 66 9.30 15.90 -4.44
C SER A 66 9.78 15.68 -5.89
N PRO A 67 8.88 15.34 -6.83
CA PRO A 67 7.42 15.26 -6.67
C PRO A 67 6.89 13.86 -6.29
N ALA A 68 7.75 12.88 -6.02
CA ALA A 68 7.38 11.47 -5.90
C ALA A 68 7.77 10.88 -4.53
N TYR A 69 6.88 11.06 -3.55
CA TYR A 69 6.97 10.39 -2.26
C TYR A 69 6.44 8.96 -2.32
N ARG A 70 7.01 8.09 -1.49
CA ARG A 70 6.62 6.69 -1.36
C ARG A 70 6.45 6.33 0.11
N ILE A 71 5.58 5.39 0.39
CA ILE A 71 5.28 4.88 1.73
C ILE A 71 5.87 3.47 1.83
N ALA A 72 6.70 3.25 2.85
CA ALA A 72 7.12 1.90 3.21
C ALA A 72 6.06 1.26 4.12
N HIS A 73 5.50 0.13 3.71
CA HIS A 73 4.51 -0.64 4.46
C HIS A 73 5.13 -1.93 4.99
N ARG A 74 4.95 -2.22 6.29
CA ARG A 74 5.35 -3.50 6.90
C ARG A 74 4.14 -4.32 7.30
N CYS A 75 4.10 -5.57 6.85
CA CYS A 75 3.11 -6.54 7.30
C CYS A 75 3.32 -6.88 8.78
N GLU A 76 2.29 -6.68 9.59
CA GLU A 76 2.35 -6.96 11.03
C GLU A 76 2.35 -8.46 11.34
N LYS A 77 1.90 -9.30 10.40
CA LYS A 77 1.84 -10.76 10.56
C LYS A 77 3.14 -11.48 10.21
N CYS A 78 3.78 -11.11 9.10
CA CYS A 78 4.97 -11.82 8.61
C CYS A 78 6.22 -10.94 8.44
N GLY A 79 6.13 -9.64 8.73
CA GLY A 79 7.26 -8.71 8.64
C GLY A 79 7.67 -8.29 7.23
N PHE A 80 7.03 -8.83 6.18
CA PHE A 80 7.28 -8.43 4.78
C PHE A 80 7.11 -6.93 4.58
N VAL A 81 8.03 -6.31 3.85
CA VAL A 81 8.02 -4.87 3.56
C VAL A 81 7.80 -4.63 2.08
N ARG A 82 6.91 -3.69 1.75
CA ARG A 82 6.69 -3.21 0.38
C ARG A 82 6.60 -1.71 0.37
N VAL A 83 7.18 -1.11 -0.67
CA VAL A 83 7.10 0.32 -0.91
C VAL A 83 6.06 0.59 -1.99
N ASN A 84 5.17 1.55 -1.72
CA ASN A 84 4.16 2.00 -2.67
C ASN A 84 4.21 3.53 -2.85
N THR A 85 3.90 4.01 -4.04
CA THR A 85 3.86 5.45 -4.33
C THR A 85 2.65 6.11 -3.67
N VAL A 86 2.86 7.30 -3.08
CA VAL A 86 1.78 8.17 -2.61
C VAL A 86 0.93 8.60 -3.81
N GLN A 87 -0.37 8.37 -3.73
CA GLN A 87 -1.34 8.70 -4.76
C GLN A 87 -1.93 10.10 -4.55
N LYS A 88 -2.48 10.69 -5.62
CA LYS A 88 -3.09 12.03 -5.58
C LYS A 88 -4.29 12.14 -4.63
N ASN A 89 -4.99 11.02 -4.40
CA ASN A 89 -6.16 10.93 -3.54
C ASN A 89 -5.82 10.56 -2.09
N ASP A 90 -4.54 10.37 -1.75
CA ASP A 90 -4.15 10.12 -0.37
C ASP A 90 -4.38 11.35 0.50
N ASN A 91 -4.77 11.11 1.74
CA ASN A 91 -4.90 12.16 2.74
C ASN A 91 -3.52 12.73 3.06
N ILE A 92 -3.24 13.90 2.51
CA ILE A 92 -1.95 14.58 2.69
C ILE A 92 -1.61 14.83 4.16
N GLN A 93 -2.60 15.04 5.04
CA GLN A 93 -2.36 15.21 6.47
C GLN A 93 -1.87 13.92 7.12
N ALA A 94 -2.38 12.76 6.68
CA ALA A 94 -1.87 11.48 7.14
C ALA A 94 -0.43 11.23 6.65
N VAL A 95 -0.11 11.65 5.43
CA VAL A 95 1.24 11.53 4.85
C VAL A 95 2.24 12.41 5.62
N ILE A 96 1.89 13.68 5.87
CA ILE A 96 2.71 14.61 6.66
C ILE A 96 2.89 14.09 8.09
N ALA A 97 1.81 13.63 8.73
CA ALA A 97 1.87 13.08 10.07
C ALA A 97 2.73 11.81 10.16
N LEU A 98 2.85 11.03 9.08
CA LEU A 98 3.76 9.89 9.01
C LEU A 98 5.22 10.34 8.84
N ALA A 99 5.48 11.32 7.97
CA ALA A 99 6.82 11.88 7.75
C ALA A 99 7.43 12.55 8.99
N GLY A 100 6.59 13.04 9.92
CA GLY A 100 7.02 13.68 11.16
C GLY A 100 7.32 12.74 12.34
N ARG A 101 7.17 11.41 12.20
CA ARG A 101 7.37 10.42 13.30
C ARG A 101 8.83 9.97 13.49
N ASN A 102 9.79 10.73 12.98
CA ASN A 102 11.22 10.42 13.05
C ASN A 102 11.73 10.31 14.49
#